data_AF-A0A1X7SDT7-F1
#
_entry.id   AF-A0A1X7SDT7-F1
#
_cell.length_a   1.000
_cell.length_b   1.000
_cell.length_c   1.000
_cell.angle_alpha   90.00
_cell.angle_beta   90.00
_cell.angle_gamma   90.00
#
_symmetry.space_group_name_H-M   'P 1'
#
loop_
_entity.id
_entity.type
_entity.pdbx_description
1 polymer ?
#
loop_
_entity_poly.entity_id
_entity_poly.type
_entity_poly.pdbx_seq_one_letter_code
_entity_poly.pdbx_strand_id
1 'polypeptide(L)'
;MIFADLNNLRASDTPPATIPFNIIVTTARPDIVIIDGRYICPLELTIPSNNTASLTNARERKQRKENYISLVSDLSSRGYATDLETVEIGALGHFLQCSFAQ
;
A
#
# COMPACT_ATOMS: atom_id res chain seq x y z
N MET A 1 -28.80 16.28 -9.52
CA MET A 1 -27.43 16.76 -9.80
C MET A 1 -26.50 15.85 -9.04
N ILE A 2 -25.76 14.99 -9.75
CA ILE A 2 -24.84 14.03 -9.13
C ILE A 2 -23.47 14.70 -9.11
N PHE A 3 -22.96 15.00 -7.91
CA PHE A 3 -21.60 15.46 -7.74
C PHE A 3 -20.71 14.21 -7.68
N ALA A 4 -19.85 14.03 -8.67
CA ALA A 4 -18.83 12.98 -8.65
C ALA A 4 -17.52 13.61 -8.20
N ASP A 5 -16.87 13.04 -7.18
CA ASP A 5 -15.55 13.49 -6.74
C ASP A 5 -14.52 13.28 -7.85
N LEU A 6 -13.90 14.37 -8.29
CA LEU A 6 -12.77 14.34 -9.20
C LEU A 6 -11.49 14.36 -8.36
N ASN A 7 -10.56 13.44 -8.67
CA ASN A 7 -9.24 13.44 -8.05
C ASN A 7 -8.56 14.81 -8.23
N ASN A 8 -8.02 15.38 -7.14
CA ASN A 8 -7.24 16.63 -7.07
C ASN A 8 -7.99 17.97 -7.00
N LEU A 9 -9.30 17.98 -6.73
CA LEU A 9 -10.00 19.23 -6.40
C LEU A 9 -9.92 19.53 -4.89
N ARG A 10 -9.95 20.81 -4.51
CA ARG A 10 -10.01 21.34 -3.14
C ARG A 10 -11.44 21.78 -2.81
N ALA A 11 -11.82 21.82 -1.52
CA ALA A 11 -13.10 22.39 -1.10
C ALA A 11 -13.27 23.89 -1.44
N SER A 12 -12.14 24.59 -1.66
CA SER A 12 -12.09 25.97 -2.16
C SER A 12 -12.11 26.09 -3.68
N ASP A 13 -11.93 24.97 -4.40
CA ASP A 13 -11.87 24.99 -5.85
C ASP A 13 -13.27 25.15 -6.42
N THR A 14 -13.34 25.63 -7.65
CA THR A 14 -14.60 25.76 -8.38
C THR A 14 -14.57 24.74 -9.52
N PRO A 15 -15.23 23.57 -9.40
CA PRO A 15 -16.18 23.16 -8.34
C PRO A 15 -15.51 22.56 -7.08
N PRO A 16 -16.15 22.65 -5.91
CA PRO A 16 -15.58 22.23 -4.63
C PRO A 16 -15.46 20.70 -4.53
N ALA A 17 -14.32 20.22 -4.03
CA ALA A 17 -14.18 18.80 -3.67
C ALA A 17 -15.00 18.43 -2.45
N THR A 18 -15.60 17.24 -2.47
CA THR A 18 -16.48 16.78 -1.39
C THR A 18 -15.79 15.85 -0.40
N ILE A 19 -14.54 15.45 -0.68
CA ILE A 19 -13.71 14.63 0.20
C ILE A 19 -12.81 15.52 1.06
N PRO A 20 -12.90 15.45 2.39
CA PRO A 20 -11.98 16.13 3.30
C PRO A 20 -10.51 15.79 3.04
N PHE A 21 -9.62 16.78 3.14
CA PHE A 21 -8.17 16.59 2.90
C PHE A 21 -7.52 15.55 3.80
N ASN A 22 -8.06 15.30 5.00
CA ASN A 22 -7.55 14.28 5.92
C ASN A 22 -7.90 12.85 5.49
N ILE A 23 -8.66 12.66 4.41
CA ILE A 23 -8.91 11.37 3.77
C ILE A 23 -7.91 11.19 2.62
N ILE A 24 -7.25 10.03 2.57
CA ILE A 24 -6.49 9.58 1.40
C ILE A 24 -7.43 8.68 0.59
N VAL A 25 -7.68 9.05 -0.66
CA VAL A 25 -8.38 8.18 -1.60
C VAL A 25 -7.33 7.33 -2.31
N THR A 26 -7.51 6.02 -2.30
CA THR A 26 -6.60 5.10 -2.98
C THR A 26 -7.37 3.99 -3.67
N THR A 27 -6.84 3.54 -4.80
CA THR A 27 -7.28 2.32 -5.48
C THR A 27 -6.45 1.10 -5.08
N ALA A 28 -5.42 1.30 -4.25
CA ALA A 28 -4.66 0.21 -3.65
C ALA A 28 -5.56 -0.62 -2.73
N ARG A 29 -5.47 -1.95 -2.85
CA ARG A 29 -6.29 -2.91 -2.11
C ARG A 29 -5.36 -3.96 -1.51
N PRO A 30 -4.62 -3.61 -0.44
CA PRO A 30 -3.77 -4.57 0.25
C PRO A 30 -4.61 -5.69 0.86
N ASP A 31 -4.04 -6.89 0.92
CA ASP A 31 -4.69 -8.04 1.53
C ASP A 31 -4.90 -7.84 3.03
N ILE A 32 -3.89 -7.26 3.69
CA ILE A 32 -3.90 -6.95 5.12
C ILE A 32 -3.35 -5.53 5.33
N VAL A 33 -3.89 -4.81 6.31
CA VAL A 33 -3.32 -3.54 6.78
C VAL A 33 -3.09 -3.66 8.27
N ILE A 34 -1.84 -3.47 8.69
CA ILE A 34 -1.46 -3.42 10.10
C ILE A 34 -1.41 -1.95 10.52
N ILE A 35 -2.05 -1.62 11.64
CA ILE A 35 -2.07 -0.27 12.20
C ILE A 35 -1.65 -0.35 13.66
N ASP A 36 -0.60 0.38 14.01
CA ASP A 36 -0.11 0.53 15.38
C ASP A 36 0.20 2.00 15.66
N GLY A 37 -0.75 2.70 16.27
CA GLY A 37 -0.64 4.14 16.53
C GLY A 37 -0.46 4.95 15.23
N ARG A 38 0.75 5.49 15.02
CA ARG A 38 1.13 6.23 13.79
C ARG A 38 1.87 5.37 12.77
N TYR A 39 2.00 4.07 13.02
CA TYR A 39 2.56 3.12 12.10
C TYR A 39 1.45 2.48 11.26
N ILE A 40 1.63 2.47 9.94
CA ILE A 40 0.71 1.82 8.99
C ILE A 40 1.55 0.96 8.05
N CYS A 41 1.24 -0.33 7.97
CA CYS A 41 1.90 -1.25 7.05
C CYS A 41 0.87 -1.99 6.20
N PRO A 42 0.70 -1.63 4.93
CA PRO A 42 0.03 -2.47 3.95
C PRO A 42 0.88 -3.73 3.70
N LEU A 43 0.23 -4.88 3.82
CA LEU A 43 0.84 -6.18 3.66
C LEU A 43 0.12 -6.93 2.54
N GLU A 44 0.91 -7.40 1.59
CA GLU A 44 0.43 -8.06 0.38
C GLU A 44 0.87 -9.53 0.38
N LEU A 45 -0.07 -10.45 0.19
CA LEU A 45 0.19 -11.89 0.15
C LEU A 45 0.43 -12.34 -1.28
N THR A 46 1.40 -13.22 -1.52
CA THR A 46 1.67 -13.76 -2.85
C THR A 46 2.08 -15.22 -2.82
N ILE A 47 1.68 -15.96 -3.84
CA ILE A 47 2.05 -17.37 -4.04
C ILE A 47 2.87 -17.43 -5.34
N PRO A 48 4.20 -17.48 -5.27
CA PRO A 48 5.04 -17.60 -6.45
C PRO A 48 5.08 -19.05 -6.95
N SER A 49 5.30 -19.22 -8.26
CA SER A 49 5.62 -20.52 -8.86
C SER A 49 6.90 -21.10 -8.25
N ASN A 50 6.99 -22.43 -8.15
CA ASN A 50 7.97 -23.21 -7.38
C ASN A 50 9.47 -23.09 -7.82
N ASN A 51 9.96 -21.90 -8.16
CA ASN A 51 11.39 -21.64 -8.38
C ASN A 51 11.81 -20.30 -7.74
N THR A 52 13.06 -20.21 -7.31
CA THR A 52 13.56 -19.09 -6.51
C THR A 52 13.56 -17.75 -7.25
N ALA A 53 13.73 -17.78 -8.58
CA ALA A 53 13.63 -16.58 -9.40
C ALA A 53 12.21 -16.01 -9.46
N SER A 54 11.18 -16.87 -9.37
CA SER A 54 9.77 -16.44 -9.33
C SER A 54 9.39 -15.78 -8.00
N LEU A 55 10.07 -16.13 -6.90
CA LEU A 55 9.91 -15.49 -5.58
C LEU A 55 10.31 -14.01 -5.67
N THR A 56 11.59 -13.73 -5.94
CA THR A 56 12.11 -12.35 -6.00
C THR A 56 11.34 -11.47 -7.00
N ASN A 57 11.00 -12.01 -8.17
CA ASN A 57 10.23 -11.29 -9.18
C ASN A 57 8.79 -10.97 -8.74
N ALA A 58 8.17 -11.80 -7.88
CA ALA A 58 6.83 -11.54 -7.36
C ALA A 58 6.81 -10.41 -6.34
N ARG A 59 7.78 -10.39 -5.41
CA ARG A 59 7.98 -9.29 -4.46
C ARG A 59 8.25 -7.96 -5.16
N GLU A 60 9.22 -7.94 -6.05
CA GLU A 60 9.60 -6.71 -6.76
C GLU A 60 8.43 -6.16 -7.59
N ARG A 61 7.65 -7.02 -8.25
CA ARG A 61 6.45 -6.61 -9.00
C ARG A 61 5.37 -6.01 -8.11
N LYS A 62 5.21 -6.49 -6.87
CA LYS A 62 4.22 -5.98 -5.92
C LYS A 62 4.66 -4.68 -5.26
N GLN A 63 5.93 -4.56 -4.90
CA GLN A 63 6.53 -3.34 -4.35
C GLN A 63 6.60 -2.19 -5.39
N ARG A 64 6.70 -2.52 -6.68
CA ARG A 64 6.71 -1.53 -7.78
C ARG A 64 5.34 -1.09 -8.27
N LYS A 65 4.23 -1.58 -7.71
CA LYS A 65 2.90 -1.13 -8.15
C LYS A 65 2.73 0.35 -7.76
N GLU A 66 2.52 1.20 -8.77
CA GLU A 66 2.43 2.66 -8.61
C GLU A 66 1.39 3.10 -7.58
N ASN A 67 0.27 2.38 -7.47
CA ASN A 67 -0.77 2.68 -6.50
C ASN A 67 -0.33 2.47 -5.03
N TYR A 68 0.54 1.49 -4.75
CA TYR A 68 1.11 1.32 -3.41
C TYR A 68 2.19 2.36 -3.12
N ILE A 69 3.02 2.70 -4.13
CA ILE A 69 4.03 3.76 -4.00
C ILE A 69 3.36 5.09 -3.66
N SER A 70 2.28 5.44 -4.37
CA SER A 70 1.49 6.65 -4.09
C SER A 70 0.90 6.62 -2.68
N LEU A 71 0.29 5.49 -2.27
CA LEU A 71 -0.30 5.36 -0.94
C LEU A 71 0.73 5.52 0.18
N VAL A 72 1.90 4.89 0.07
CA VAL A 72 2.98 5.00 1.05
C VAL A 72 3.50 6.44 1.11
N SER A 73 3.67 7.09 -0.04
CA SER A 73 4.06 8.50 -0.11
C SER A 73 3.02 9.41 0.57
N ASP A 74 1.74 9.21 0.30
CA ASP A 74 0.66 10.01 0.87
C ASP A 74 0.59 9.84 2.39
N LEU A 75 0.75 8.62 2.89
CA LEU A 75 0.78 8.33 4.33
C LEU A 75 2.00 8.97 5.01
N SER A 76 3.19 8.82 4.42
CA SER A 76 4.42 9.43 4.91
C SER A 76 4.33 10.96 4.95
N SER A 77 3.76 11.58 3.91
CA SER A 77 3.55 13.03 3.85
C SER A 77 2.64 13.57 4.96
N ARG A 78 1.81 12.70 5.56
CA ARG A 78 0.92 13.02 6.69
C ARG A 78 1.51 12.67 8.05
N GLY A 79 2.78 12.28 8.08
CA GLY A 79 3.53 12.00 9.31
C GLY A 79 3.27 10.61 9.89
N TYR A 80 2.79 9.65 9.09
CA TYR A 80 2.74 8.25 9.47
C TYR A 80 4.07 7.56 9.15
N ALA A 81 4.56 6.74 10.08
CA ALA A 81 5.61 5.78 9.78
C ALA A 81 4.97 4.68 8.91
N THR A 82 5.52 4.45 7.71
CA THR A 82 4.84 3.62 6.71
C THR A 82 5.82 2.68 6.02
N ASP A 83 5.51 1.39 6.01
CA ASP A 83 6.23 0.36 5.26
C ASP A 83 5.28 -0.37 4.32
N LEU A 84 5.80 -0.96 3.24
CA LEU A 84 5.06 -1.85 2.36
C LEU A 84 5.73 -3.22 2.34
N GLU A 85 5.06 -4.21 2.90
CA GLU A 85 5.59 -5.56 2.96
C GLU A 85 4.86 -6.54 2.05
N THR A 86 5.62 -7.52 1.56
CA THR A 86 5.07 -8.62 0.75
C THR A 86 5.48 -9.93 1.39
N VAL A 87 4.48 -10.73 1.75
CA VAL A 87 4.66 -12.05 2.34
C VAL A 87 4.41 -13.11 1.28
N GLU A 88 5.39 -13.99 1.13
CA GLU A 88 5.39 -15.05 0.12
C GLU A 88 5.06 -16.39 0.76
N ILE A 89 4.02 -17.05 0.27
CA ILE A 89 3.59 -18.37 0.74
C ILE A 89 3.70 -19.35 -0.42
N GLY A 90 4.81 -20.08 -0.50
CA GLY A 90 5.07 -21.09 -1.54
C GLY A 90 5.10 -22.52 -0.99
N ALA A 91 5.10 -23.51 -1.90
CA ALA A 91 5.17 -24.95 -1.55
C ALA A 91 6.46 -25.34 -0.80
N LEU A 92 7.48 -24.48 -0.79
CA LEU A 92 8.75 -24.65 -0.08
C LEU A 92 8.76 -24.02 1.33
N GLY A 93 7.62 -23.51 1.80
CA GLY A 93 7.52 -22.76 3.05
C GLY A 93 7.69 -21.25 2.86
N HIS A 94 7.60 -20.49 3.96
CA HIS A 94 7.81 -19.05 3.98
C HIS A 94 9.28 -18.74 3.69
N PHE A 95 9.55 -18.06 2.58
CA PHE A 95 10.89 -17.60 2.25
C PHE A 95 11.06 -16.17 2.79
N LEU A 96 11.32 -16.04 4.10
CA LEU A 96 12.19 -15.01 4.68
C LEU A 96 12.32 -15.19 6.21
N GLN A 97 13.57 -15.03 6.67
CA GLN A 97 13.94 -14.85 8.07
C GLN A 97 13.44 -13.47 8.52
N CYS A 98 12.53 -13.46 9.51
CA CYS A 98 12.09 -12.25 10.20
C CYS A 98 13.29 -11.61 10.92
N SER A 99 13.91 -10.61 10.32
CA SER A 99 14.73 -9.66 11.08
C SER A 99 13.82 -8.52 11.55
N PHE A 100 13.14 -8.74 12.68
CA PHE A 100 12.67 -7.63 13.47
C PHE A 100 13.91 -6.91 14.00
N ALA A 101 14.12 -5.66 13.58
CA ALA A 101 15.17 -4.84 14.16
C ALA A 101 14.92 -4.73 15.66
N GLN A 102 15.92 -5.14 16.46
CA GLN A 102 15.97 -4.93 17.92
C GLN A 102 16.30 -3.48 18.23
#